data_AF-A0A959NX16-F1
#
_entry.id   AF-A0A959NX16-F1
#
_cell.length_a   1.000
_cell.length_b   1.000
_cell.length_c   1.000
_cell.angle_alpha   90.00
_cell.angle_beta   90.00
_cell.angle_gamma   90.00
#
_symmetry.space_group_name_H-M   'P 1'
#
loop_
_entity.id
_entity.type
_entity.pdbx_description
1 polymer ?
#
loop_
_entity_poly.entity_id
_entity_poly.type
_entity_poly.pdbx_seq_one_letter_code
_entity_poly.pdbx_strand_id
1 'polypeptide(L)'
;EFMLHQPGKFFLIVEVEKDATESIFFFLRQNKYSVFLEPSKELLNRYILDEKETWIVKSLVSEAPTQNISGIQSTTIEKLLVDLFCDTIILDAQQGAERDRIFKDVFEKYTVNENKMLRYADRRRKKIEFNEYLNKISKFRQQI
;
A
#
# COMPACT_ATOMS: atom_id res chain seq x y z
N GLU A 1 4.49 7.17 12.90
CA GLU A 1 3.48 8.15 13.32
C GLU A 1 2.06 7.56 13.48
N PHE A 2 1.71 6.53 12.69
CA PHE A 2 0.34 5.96 12.66
C PHE A 2 0.22 4.52 13.18
N MET A 3 1.36 3.88 13.47
CA MET A 3 1.41 2.51 13.98
C MET A 3 1.81 2.53 15.45
N LEU A 4 1.29 1.58 16.23
CA LEU A 4 1.76 1.33 17.58
C LEU A 4 3.04 0.48 17.55
N HIS A 5 3.08 -0.51 16.67
CA HIS A 5 4.20 -1.44 16.55
C HIS A 5 5.06 -1.12 15.33
N GLN A 6 6.38 -1.32 15.46
CA GLN A 6 7.30 -1.23 14.32
C GLN A 6 7.42 -2.59 13.63
N PRO A 7 7.24 -2.68 12.31
CA PRO A 7 7.45 -3.91 11.58
C PRO A 7 8.93 -4.29 11.58
N GLY A 8 9.22 -5.58 11.77
CA GLY A 8 10.60 -6.09 11.70
C GLY A 8 11.13 -6.27 10.27
N LYS A 9 10.29 -6.01 9.25
CA LYS A 9 10.61 -6.11 7.83
C LYS A 9 10.25 -4.80 7.14
N PHE A 10 11.14 -4.32 6.28
CA PHE A 10 10.95 -3.09 5.52
C PHE A 10 10.96 -3.40 4.02
N PHE A 11 9.92 -2.94 3.34
CA PHE A 11 9.75 -3.10 1.90
C PHE A 11 9.84 -1.75 1.19
N LEU A 12 10.63 -1.70 0.12
CA LEU A 12 10.53 -0.62 -0.86
C LEU A 12 9.68 -1.09 -2.03
N ILE A 13 8.49 -0.52 -2.16
CA ILE A 13 7.55 -0.87 -3.21
C ILE A 13 7.79 0.05 -4.41
N VAL A 14 8.06 -0.56 -5.56
CA VAL A 14 8.23 0.12 -6.85
C VAL A 14 7.06 -0.26 -7.75
N GLU A 15 6.18 0.70 -7.99
CA GLU A 15 5.02 0.53 -8.85
C GLU A 15 5.31 1.12 -10.23
N VAL A 16 5.16 0.30 -11.27
CA VAL A 16 5.47 0.68 -12.65
C VAL A 16 4.33 0.30 -13.58
N GLU A 17 4.33 0.84 -14.79
CA GLU A 17 3.37 0.41 -15.81
C GLU A 17 3.42 -1.10 -15.99
N LYS A 18 2.26 -1.72 -16.18
CA LYS A 18 2.11 -3.18 -16.19
C LYS A 18 3.10 -3.86 -17.14
N ASP A 19 3.28 -3.30 -18.32
CA ASP A 19 4.12 -3.87 -19.38
C ASP A 19 5.63 -3.68 -19.09
N ALA A 20 5.99 -2.81 -18.15
CA ALA A 20 7.38 -2.57 -17.72
C ALA A 20 7.78 -3.39 -16.48
N THR A 21 6.83 -4.03 -15.79
CA THR A 21 7.06 -4.69 -14.49
C THR A 21 8.19 -5.72 -14.54
N GLU A 22 8.19 -6.59 -15.55
CA GLU A 22 9.25 -7.61 -15.71
C GLU A 22 10.61 -6.99 -16.03
N SER A 23 10.64 -6.01 -16.95
CA SER A 23 11.89 -5.34 -17.33
C SER A 23 12.55 -4.64 -16.14
N ILE A 24 11.75 -3.97 -15.31
CA ILE A 24 12.23 -3.31 -14.09
C ILE A 24 12.68 -4.33 -13.05
N PHE A 25 11.94 -5.43 -12.87
CA PHE A 25 12.36 -6.52 -11.99
C PHE A 25 13.73 -7.09 -12.40
N PHE A 26 13.92 -7.43 -13.67
CA PHE A 26 15.20 -7.96 -14.16
C PHE A 26 16.33 -6.94 -14.07
N PHE A 27 16.05 -5.66 -14.35
CA PHE A 27 17.00 -4.57 -14.18
C PHE A 27 17.49 -4.48 -12.72
N LEU A 28 16.60 -4.45 -11.74
CA LEU A 28 16.96 -4.41 -10.33
C LEU A 28 17.75 -5.66 -9.91
N ARG A 29 17.31 -6.85 -10.37
CA ARG A 29 17.99 -8.10 -10.07
C ARG A 29 19.42 -8.16 -10.62
N GLN A 30 19.64 -7.67 -11.85
CA GLN A 30 20.97 -7.58 -12.46
C GLN A 30 21.90 -6.63 -11.69
N ASN A 31 21.33 -5.59 -11.09
CA ASN A 31 22.03 -4.67 -10.20
C ASN A 31 22.19 -5.20 -8.76
N LYS A 32 21.91 -6.49 -8.53
CA LYS A 32 22.08 -7.20 -7.25
C LYS A 32 21.20 -6.67 -6.10
N TYR A 33 20.09 -6.00 -6.42
CA TYR A 33 19.07 -5.73 -5.41
C TYR A 33 18.33 -7.01 -5.04
N SER A 34 17.99 -7.16 -3.77
CA SER A 34 17.02 -8.17 -3.34
C SER A 34 15.64 -7.72 -3.75
N VAL A 35 15.13 -8.33 -4.80
CA VAL A 35 13.92 -7.89 -5.47
C VAL A 35 12.98 -9.07 -5.72
N PHE A 36 11.70 -8.83 -5.48
CA PHE A 36 10.63 -9.75 -5.80
C PHE A 36 9.64 -9.11 -6.77
N LEU A 37 9.11 -9.91 -7.68
CA LEU A 37 8.02 -9.55 -8.56
C LEU A 37 6.71 -10.10 -7.97
N GLU A 38 5.81 -9.22 -7.54
CA GLU A 38 4.48 -9.55 -6.99
C GLU A 38 4.46 -10.84 -6.12
N PRO A 39 5.25 -10.90 -5.03
CA PRO A 39 5.52 -12.14 -4.31
C PRO A 39 4.29 -12.68 -3.57
N SER A 40 4.20 -14.01 -3.47
CA SER A 40 3.25 -14.68 -2.58
C SER A 40 3.70 -14.61 -1.11
N LYS A 41 2.76 -14.81 -0.18
CA LYS A 41 3.06 -14.87 1.26
C LYS A 41 4.13 -15.94 1.60
N GLU A 42 4.09 -17.07 0.92
CA GLU A 42 5.08 -18.14 1.11
C GLU A 42 6.48 -17.73 0.65
N LEU A 43 6.59 -17.07 -0.51
CA LEU A 43 7.87 -16.55 -0.99
C LEU A 43 8.42 -15.52 -0.01
N LEU A 44 7.56 -14.60 0.46
CA LEU A 44 7.98 -13.59 1.42
C LEU A 44 8.51 -14.21 2.73
N ASN A 45 7.87 -15.27 3.21
CA ASN A 45 8.25 -15.92 4.46
C ASN A 45 9.54 -16.74 4.35
N ARG A 46 9.79 -17.39 3.20
CA ARG A 46 10.97 -18.23 3.01
C ARG A 46 12.24 -17.43 2.74
N TYR A 47 12.15 -16.34 1.99
CA TYR A 47 13.32 -15.69 1.42
C TYR A 47 13.69 -14.34 2.05
N ILE A 48 12.83 -13.72 2.86
CA ILE A 48 13.11 -12.40 3.49
C ILE A 48 13.70 -12.52 4.90
N LEU A 49 13.92 -13.72 5.43
CA LEU A 49 14.39 -13.87 6.81
C LEU A 49 15.75 -13.19 7.07
N ASP A 50 16.59 -13.03 6.04
CA ASP A 50 17.98 -12.58 6.18
C ASP A 50 18.27 -11.20 5.56
N GLU A 51 17.28 -10.56 4.94
CA GLU A 51 17.48 -9.35 4.11
C GLU A 51 16.96 -8.08 4.79
N LYS A 52 17.82 -7.06 4.95
CA LYS A 52 17.47 -5.81 5.64
C LYS A 52 16.61 -4.86 4.79
N GLU A 53 16.69 -4.95 3.47
CA GLU A 53 15.99 -4.06 2.55
C GLU A 53 15.55 -4.85 1.31
N THR A 54 14.25 -5.07 1.19
CA THR A 54 13.67 -5.87 0.10
C THR A 54 12.84 -4.98 -0.82
N TRP A 55 13.14 -5.05 -2.11
CA TRP A 55 12.42 -4.35 -3.17
C TRP A 55 11.27 -5.22 -3.67
N ILE A 56 10.11 -4.61 -3.86
CA ILE A 56 8.95 -5.28 -4.45
C ILE A 56 8.53 -4.50 -5.68
N VAL A 57 8.67 -5.13 -6.85
CA VAL A 57 8.16 -4.59 -8.11
C VAL A 57 6.75 -5.11 -8.30
N LYS A 58 5.81 -4.21 -8.57
CA LYS A 58 4.43 -4.54 -8.88
C LYS A 58 3.85 -3.59 -9.92
N SER A 59 2.75 -4.02 -10.53
CA SER A 59 2.02 -3.18 -11.47
C SER A 59 1.33 -2.01 -10.75
N LEU A 60 1.47 -0.80 -11.32
CA LEU A 60 0.72 0.39 -10.92
C LEU A 60 -0.72 0.25 -11.42
N VAL A 61 -1.66 0.27 -10.48
CA VAL A 61 -3.09 0.24 -10.81
C VAL A 61 -3.46 1.51 -11.57
N SER A 62 -4.21 1.38 -12.66
CA SER A 62 -4.67 2.51 -13.48
C SER A 62 -5.37 3.57 -12.64
N GLU A 63 -5.10 4.85 -12.93
CA GLU A 63 -5.67 6.00 -12.20
C GLU A 63 -5.38 6.01 -10.69
N ALA A 64 -4.35 5.28 -10.24
CA ALA A 64 -3.88 5.36 -8.88
C ALA A 64 -3.53 6.82 -8.51
N PRO A 65 -4.02 7.33 -7.37
CA PRO A 65 -3.76 8.70 -7.01
C PRO A 65 -2.30 8.85 -6.58
N THR A 66 -1.55 9.62 -7.37
CA THR A 66 -0.13 9.95 -7.15
C THR A 66 0.04 11.45 -6.96
N GLN A 67 1.19 11.83 -6.43
CA GLN A 67 1.58 13.22 -6.25
C GLN A 67 3.05 13.39 -6.62
N ASN A 68 3.41 14.54 -7.17
CA ASN A 68 4.80 14.86 -7.47
C ASN A 68 5.44 15.50 -6.23
N ILE A 69 6.47 14.85 -5.70
CA ILE A 69 7.30 15.38 -4.62
C ILE A 69 8.71 15.52 -5.17
N SER A 70 9.17 16.76 -5.34
CA SER A 70 10.54 17.06 -5.80
C SER A 70 10.93 16.36 -7.12
N GLY A 71 9.99 16.26 -8.06
CA GLY A 71 10.21 15.60 -9.35
C GLY A 71 9.93 14.09 -9.34
N ILE A 72 9.61 13.50 -8.18
CA ILE A 72 9.38 12.06 -8.02
C ILE A 72 7.88 11.81 -7.85
N GLN A 73 7.32 11.00 -8.74
CA GLN A 73 5.94 10.50 -8.62
C GLN A 73 5.84 9.57 -7.42
N SER A 74 5.16 10.03 -6.39
CA SER A 74 5.06 9.40 -5.08
C SER A 74 3.60 9.08 -4.74
N THR A 75 3.40 8.19 -3.76
CA THR A 75 2.07 7.80 -3.29
C THR A 75 1.36 8.95 -2.56
N THR A 76 0.03 9.00 -2.67
CA THR A 76 -0.82 9.88 -1.85
C THR A 76 -1.29 9.15 -0.60
N ILE A 77 -1.75 9.89 0.41
CA ILE A 77 -2.33 9.27 1.61
C ILE A 77 -3.60 8.45 1.27
N GLU A 78 -4.41 8.93 0.33
CA GLU A 78 -5.60 8.18 -0.14
C GLU A 78 -5.22 6.84 -0.77
N LYS A 79 -4.18 6.84 -1.61
CA LYS A 79 -3.65 5.63 -2.21
C LYS A 79 -3.15 4.67 -1.13
N LEU A 80 -2.32 5.17 -0.22
CA LEU A 80 -1.72 4.39 0.86
C LEU A 80 -2.77 3.68 1.72
N LEU A 81 -3.85 4.36 2.08
CA LEU A 81 -4.93 3.77 2.88
C LEU A 81 -5.66 2.66 2.11
N VAL A 82 -5.99 2.88 0.83
CA VAL A 82 -6.64 1.86 0.00
C VAL A 82 -5.70 0.66 -0.21
N ASP A 83 -4.41 0.90 -0.46
CA ASP A 83 -3.42 -0.16 -0.63
C ASP A 83 -3.25 -0.96 0.67
N LEU A 84 -3.23 -0.29 1.82
CA LEU A 84 -3.22 -0.93 3.13
C LEU A 84 -4.43 -1.85 3.35
N PHE A 85 -5.60 -1.47 2.83
CA PHE A 85 -6.80 -2.32 2.88
C PHE A 85 -6.72 -3.51 1.92
N CYS A 86 -6.14 -3.32 0.73
CA CYS A 86 -6.14 -4.32 -0.34
C CYS A 86 -4.96 -5.30 -0.28
N ASP A 87 -3.75 -4.84 0.04
CA ASP A 87 -2.50 -5.60 -0.09
C ASP A 87 -2.12 -6.32 1.22
N THR A 88 -2.94 -7.26 1.64
CA THR A 88 -2.77 -7.98 2.91
C THR A 88 -1.55 -8.90 2.96
N ILE A 89 -0.95 -9.23 1.81
CA ILE A 89 0.25 -10.07 1.73
C ILE A 89 1.51 -9.26 2.03
N ILE A 90 1.69 -8.13 1.35
CA ILE A 90 2.88 -7.28 1.50
C ILE A 90 2.79 -6.46 2.80
N LEU A 91 1.59 -6.00 3.13
CA LEU A 91 1.31 -5.17 4.31
C LEU A 91 0.69 -6.00 5.45
N ASP A 92 1.07 -7.28 5.57
CA ASP A 92 0.56 -8.23 6.58
C ASP A 92 0.79 -7.70 8.01
N ALA A 93 1.95 -7.09 8.26
CA ALA A 93 2.31 -6.52 9.56
C ALA A 93 1.44 -5.32 9.98
N GLN A 94 0.79 -4.66 9.01
CA GLN A 94 -0.10 -3.53 9.25
C GLN A 94 -1.58 -3.94 9.29
N GLN A 95 -1.91 -5.24 9.16
CA GLN A 95 -3.30 -5.69 9.22
C GLN A 95 -3.84 -5.78 10.66
N GLY A 96 -5.14 -6.08 10.79
CA GLY A 96 -5.80 -6.21 12.09
C GLY A 96 -5.93 -4.88 12.82
N ALA A 97 -5.58 -4.85 14.10
CA ALA A 97 -5.72 -3.67 14.95
C ALA A 97 -4.82 -2.50 14.49
N GLU A 98 -3.66 -2.79 13.89
CA GLU A 98 -2.79 -1.75 13.33
C GLU A 98 -3.47 -1.02 12.19
N ARG A 99 -4.16 -1.73 11.30
CA ARG A 99 -4.88 -1.11 10.18
C ARG A 99 -5.91 -0.11 10.70
N ASP A 100 -6.75 -0.56 11.62
CA ASP A 100 -7.82 0.29 12.18
C ASP A 100 -7.26 1.51 12.90
N ARG A 101 -6.10 1.36 13.56
CA ARG A 101 -5.39 2.48 14.16
C ARG A 101 -4.84 3.44 13.11
N ILE A 102 -4.15 2.94 12.09
CA ILE A 102 -3.57 3.77 11.01
C ILE A 102 -4.66 4.63 10.38
N PHE A 103 -5.81 4.04 10.04
CA PHE A 103 -6.92 4.80 9.45
C PHE A 103 -7.46 5.88 10.40
N LYS A 104 -7.65 5.57 11.68
CA LYS A 104 -8.12 6.54 12.68
C LYS A 104 -7.14 7.69 12.86
N ASP A 105 -5.86 7.37 13.08
CA ASP A 105 -4.81 8.36 13.29
C ASP A 105 -4.66 9.27 12.06
N VAL A 106 -4.78 8.72 10.85
CA VAL A 106 -4.71 9.50 9.62
C VAL A 106 -5.94 10.41 9.45
N PHE A 107 -7.16 9.92 9.68
CA PHE A 107 -8.37 10.74 9.58
C PHE A 107 -8.46 11.84 10.65
N GLU A 108 -7.87 11.62 11.82
CA GLU A 108 -7.81 12.63 12.87
C GLU A 108 -6.84 13.76 12.52
N LYS A 109 -5.71 13.43 11.87
CA LYS A 109 -4.61 14.37 11.63
C LYS A 109 -4.62 15.04 10.27
N TYR A 110 -5.19 14.39 9.26
CA TYR A 110 -5.10 14.83 7.88
C TYR A 110 -6.49 14.92 7.23
N THR A 111 -6.65 15.91 6.36
CA THR A 111 -7.80 15.93 5.44
C THR A 111 -7.58 14.90 4.35
N VAL A 112 -8.42 13.86 4.32
CA VAL A 112 -8.34 12.77 3.34
C VAL A 112 -9.54 12.84 2.40
N ASN A 113 -9.31 12.73 1.09
CA ASN A 113 -10.39 12.76 0.11
C ASN A 113 -11.05 11.36 -0.05
N GLU A 114 -12.18 11.14 0.61
CA GLU A 114 -12.93 9.88 0.56
C GLU A 114 -13.38 9.50 -0.86
N ASN A 115 -13.83 10.47 -1.67
CA ASN A 115 -14.23 10.21 -3.06
C ASN A 115 -13.05 9.69 -3.90
N LYS A 116 -11.85 10.24 -3.69
CA LYS A 116 -10.62 9.79 -4.34
C LYS A 116 -10.26 8.37 -3.90
N MET A 117 -10.37 8.05 -2.61
CA MET A 117 -10.16 6.68 -2.10
C MET A 117 -11.18 5.70 -2.68
N LEU A 118 -12.48 6.02 -2.68
CA LEU A 118 -13.54 5.15 -3.19
C LEU A 118 -13.39 4.89 -4.70
N ARG A 119 -13.00 5.90 -5.47
CA ARG A 119 -12.68 5.74 -6.91
C ARG A 119 -11.48 4.80 -7.10
N TYR A 120 -10.43 4.95 -6.29
CA TYR A 120 -9.26 4.10 -6.39
C TYR A 120 -9.55 2.65 -5.92
N ALA A 121 -10.30 2.48 -4.84
CA ALA A 121 -10.78 1.18 -4.38
C ALA A 121 -11.63 0.47 -5.44
N ASP A 122 -12.37 1.22 -6.25
CA ASP A 122 -13.09 0.68 -7.42
C ASP A 122 -12.15 0.09 -8.47
N ARG A 123 -11.06 0.80 -8.80
CA ARG A 123 -10.01 0.29 -9.69
C ARG A 123 -9.34 -0.97 -9.13
N ARG A 124 -9.27 -1.10 -7.80
CA ARG A 124 -8.82 -2.32 -7.10
C ARG A 124 -9.92 -3.38 -6.91
N ARG A 125 -11.13 -3.18 -7.43
CA ARG A 125 -12.30 -4.06 -7.31
C ARG A 125 -12.71 -4.34 -5.86
N LYS A 126 -12.57 -3.33 -5.00
CA LYS A 126 -12.80 -3.41 -3.55
C LYS A 126 -13.67 -2.27 -3.02
N LYS A 127 -14.35 -1.52 -3.90
CA LYS A 127 -15.15 -0.34 -3.51
C LYS A 127 -16.21 -0.65 -2.46
N ILE A 128 -16.96 -1.74 -2.64
CA ILE A 128 -18.06 -2.09 -1.72
C ILE A 128 -17.50 -2.43 -0.35
N GLU A 129 -16.55 -3.38 -0.28
CA GLU A 129 -15.95 -3.82 0.99
C GLU A 129 -15.19 -2.68 1.69
N PHE A 130 -14.52 -1.83 0.90
CA PHE A 130 -13.80 -0.67 1.43
C PHE A 130 -14.77 0.37 1.99
N ASN A 131 -15.88 0.66 1.31
CA ASN A 131 -16.90 1.58 1.81
C ASN A 131 -17.57 1.04 3.09
N GLU A 132 -17.87 -0.25 3.16
CA GLU A 132 -18.38 -0.89 4.37
C GLU A 132 -17.37 -0.81 5.53
N TYR A 133 -16.08 -1.00 5.23
CA TYR A 133 -15.01 -0.83 6.20
C TYR A 133 -14.94 0.61 6.71
N LEU A 134 -14.92 1.61 5.81
CA LEU A 134 -14.92 3.02 6.19
C LEU A 134 -16.12 3.36 7.09
N ASN A 135 -17.32 2.86 6.78
CA ASN A 135 -18.51 3.04 7.62
C ASN A 135 -18.34 2.50 9.04
N LYS A 136 -17.64 1.37 9.21
CA LYS A 136 -17.42 0.75 10.52
C LYS A 136 -16.37 1.50 11.34
N ILE A 137 -15.32 2.03 10.71
CA ILE A 137 -14.24 2.71 11.42
C ILE A 137 -14.55 4.19 11.67
N SER A 138 -15.27 4.84 10.77
CA SER A 138 -15.67 6.22 10.94
C SER A 138 -16.89 6.26 11.88
N LYS A 139 -16.67 6.74 13.10
CA LYS A 139 -17.75 7.38 13.88
C LYS A 139 -18.17 8.74 13.28
N PHE A 140 -17.51 9.20 12.22
CA PHE A 140 -17.56 10.58 11.71
C PHE A 140 -18.57 10.81 10.57
N ARG A 141 -19.22 9.76 10.04
CA ARG A 141 -20.38 9.93 9.14
C ARG A 141 -21.62 10.54 9.82
N GLN A 142 -21.60 10.75 11.15
CA GLN A 142 -22.74 11.28 11.92
C GLN A 142 -22.63 12.77 12.29
N GLN A 143 -21.65 13.51 11.75
CA GLN A 143 -21.57 14.96 11.95
C GLN A 143 -21.38 15.70 10.62
N ILE A 144 -22.39 15.64 9.77
CA ILE A 144 -22.76 16.72 8.84
C ILE A 144 -24.27 16.88 8.94
#